data_AF-A0AAV6HCE6-F1
#
_entry.id   AF-A0AAV6HCE6-F1
#
_cell.length_a   1.000
_cell.length_b   1.000
_cell.length_c   1.000
_cell.angle_alpha   90.00
_cell.angle_beta   90.00
_cell.angle_gamma   90.00
#
_symmetry.space_group_name_H-M   'P 1'
#
loop_
_entity.id
_entity.type
_entity.pdbx_description
1 polymer ?
#
loop_
_entity_poly.entity_id
_entity_poly.type
_entity_poly.pdbx_seq_one_letter_code
_entity_poly.pdbx_strand_id
1 'polypeptide(L)'
;MKSLAAVLVCVALCWQGLNAVCPDHTTLTDVNGVKLCARFFEDSSPIYAQSCAGESMDVYPGDDVPNMPLRWNNRVSSLVVARYCSLTVWDFYLKEGKKKKFSGGIQYRLREVSQGLIGSWDNDISGYYCTC
;
A
#
# COMPACT_ATOMS: atom_id res chain seq x y z
N MET A 1 41.79 -20.72 5.73
CA MET A 1 40.71 -20.89 4.72
C MET A 1 39.44 -21.41 5.39
N LYS A 2 38.75 -20.59 6.21
CA LYS A 2 37.45 -20.95 6.83
C LYS A 2 36.48 -19.76 6.93
N SER A 3 36.99 -18.53 6.78
CA SER A 3 36.20 -17.31 6.97
C SER A 3 35.47 -16.80 5.71
N LEU A 4 35.75 -17.37 4.53
CA LEU A 4 35.09 -16.95 3.28
C LEU A 4 33.71 -17.60 3.08
N ALA A 5 33.49 -18.79 3.63
CA ALA A 5 32.22 -19.50 3.50
C ALA A 5 31.10 -18.86 4.33
N ALA A 6 31.42 -18.27 5.48
CA ALA A 6 30.43 -17.65 6.37
C ALA A 6 29.82 -16.35 5.79
N VAL A 7 30.59 -15.58 5.03
CA VAL A 7 30.12 -14.32 4.41
C VAL A 7 29.15 -14.60 3.26
N LEU A 8 29.39 -15.66 2.48
CA LEU A 8 28.53 -16.04 1.36
C LEU A 8 27.14 -16.52 1.79
N VAL A 9 27.03 -17.17 2.95
CA VAL A 9 25.74 -17.66 3.46
C VAL A 9 24.86 -16.52 3.99
N CYS A 10 25.44 -15.48 4.61
CA CYS A 10 24.68 -14.32 5.07
C CYS A 10 24.07 -13.50 3.91
N VAL A 11 24.77 -13.37 2.78
CA VAL A 11 24.26 -12.63 1.62
C VAL A 11 23.11 -13.38 0.93
N ALA A 12 23.15 -14.70 0.90
CA ALA A 12 22.07 -15.53 0.33
C ALA A 12 20.78 -15.50 1.15
N LEU A 13 20.88 -15.39 2.48
CA LEU A 13 19.72 -15.31 3.38
C LEU A 13 19.06 -13.92 3.36
N CYS A 14 19.81 -12.86 3.06
CA CYS A 14 19.23 -11.52 2.84
C CYS A 14 18.48 -11.37 1.50
N TRP A 15 18.65 -12.32 0.56
CA TRP A 15 17.99 -12.25 -0.75
C TRP A 15 16.54 -12.79 -0.76
N GLN A 16 16.11 -13.46 0.31
CA GLN A 16 14.74 -13.98 0.40
C GLN A 16 13.68 -12.89 0.67
N GLY A 17 14.10 -11.63 0.87
CA GLY A 17 13.20 -10.48 1.01
C GLY A 17 12.65 -9.91 -0.31
N LEU A 18 12.98 -10.50 -1.47
CA LEU A 18 12.63 -9.95 -2.79
C LEU A 18 11.41 -10.58 -3.48
N ASN A 19 10.52 -11.24 -2.73
CA ASN A 19 9.20 -11.62 -3.24
C ASN A 19 8.18 -10.77 -2.48
N ALA A 20 7.75 -9.63 -3.03
CA ALA A 20 6.82 -8.75 -2.34
C ALA A 20 5.45 -9.42 -2.19
N VAL A 21 5.25 -10.06 -1.05
CA VAL A 21 3.97 -10.60 -0.60
C VAL A 21 3.30 -9.49 0.21
N CYS A 22 2.16 -8.99 -0.30
CA CYS A 22 1.32 -8.04 0.43
C CYS A 22 1.04 -8.56 1.85
N PRO A 23 1.08 -7.71 2.89
CA PRO A 23 0.73 -8.13 4.24
C PRO A 23 -0.72 -8.59 4.30
N ASP A 24 -0.99 -9.58 5.16
CA ASP A 24 -2.36 -10.03 5.36
C ASP A 24 -3.21 -8.92 5.98
N HIS A 25 -4.31 -8.58 5.30
CA HIS A 25 -5.30 -7.63 5.77
C HIS A 25 -5.93 -7.99 7.12
N THR A 26 -5.94 -9.26 7.53
CA THR A 26 -6.53 -9.67 8.82
C THR A 26 -5.66 -9.34 10.03
N THR A 27 -4.34 -9.20 9.83
CA THR A 27 -3.35 -8.95 10.88
C THR A 27 -2.52 -7.69 10.60
N LEU A 28 -3.08 -6.74 9.86
CA LEU A 28 -2.36 -5.54 9.43
C LEU A 28 -2.04 -4.62 10.62
N THR A 29 -0.76 -4.50 10.93
CA THR A 29 -0.22 -3.72 12.05
C THR A 29 1.04 -2.94 11.63
N ASP A 30 1.35 -1.88 12.37
CA ASP A 30 2.60 -1.13 12.24
C ASP A 30 3.77 -1.91 12.87
N VAL A 31 4.97 -1.31 12.85
CA VAL A 31 6.19 -1.91 13.43
C VAL A 31 6.12 -2.08 14.97
N ASN A 32 5.21 -1.38 15.64
CA ASN A 32 5.00 -1.44 17.08
C ASN A 32 3.81 -2.34 17.46
N GLY A 33 3.15 -2.98 16.49
CA GLY A 33 1.96 -3.82 16.70
C GLY A 33 0.65 -3.05 16.82
N VAL A 34 0.63 -1.74 16.53
CA VAL A 34 -0.59 -0.92 16.49
C VAL A 34 -1.40 -1.29 15.26
N LYS A 35 -2.72 -1.46 15.44
CA LYS A 35 -3.64 -1.78 14.35
C LYS A 35 -3.66 -0.65 13.32
N LEU A 36 -3.46 -1.00 12.05
CA LEU A 36 -3.62 -0.09 10.93
C LEU A 36 -5.02 -0.18 10.34
N CYS A 37 -5.47 0.90 9.70
CA CYS A 37 -6.67 0.90 8.87
C CYS A 37 -6.36 0.51 7.44
N ALA A 38 -5.26 1.02 6.89
CA ALA A 38 -4.73 0.60 5.60
C ALA A 38 -3.21 0.79 5.54
N ARG A 39 -2.58 0.22 4.52
CA ARG A 39 -1.20 0.49 4.12
C ARG A 39 -1.15 0.75 2.62
N PHE A 40 -0.53 1.85 2.24
CA PHE A 40 -0.23 2.20 0.87
C PHE A 40 1.15 1.70 0.47
N PHE A 41 1.28 1.34 -0.80
CA PHE A 41 2.54 0.92 -1.40
C PHE A 41 2.75 1.66 -2.71
N GLU A 42 3.99 2.07 -2.93
CA GLU A 42 4.39 2.78 -4.13
C GLU A 42 4.25 1.92 -5.38
N ASP A 43 4.66 0.65 -5.29
CA ASP A 43 4.81 -0.18 -6.47
C ASP A 43 3.75 -1.29 -6.56
N SER A 44 3.38 -1.62 -7.80
CA SER A 44 2.59 -2.80 -8.15
C SER A 44 3.22 -3.55 -9.32
N SER A 45 2.96 -4.85 -9.41
CA SER A 45 3.52 -5.72 -10.46
C SER A 45 2.41 -6.42 -11.25
N PRO A 46 2.61 -6.73 -12.54
CA PRO A 46 1.73 -7.65 -13.27
C PRO A 46 1.57 -9.02 -12.59
N ILE A 47 2.55 -9.44 -11.79
CA ILE A 47 2.47 -10.63 -10.95
C ILE A 47 1.97 -10.19 -9.57
N TYR A 48 0.75 -10.57 -9.19
CA TYR A 48 0.13 -10.10 -7.94
C TYR A 48 0.96 -10.44 -6.70
N ALA A 49 1.61 -11.62 -6.69
CA ALA A 49 2.52 -12.05 -5.63
C ALA A 49 3.84 -11.26 -5.54
N GLN A 50 4.02 -10.24 -6.37
CA GLN A 50 5.14 -9.30 -6.37
C GLN A 50 4.66 -7.84 -6.24
N SER A 51 3.39 -7.62 -5.92
CA SER A 51 2.85 -6.28 -5.63
C SER A 51 3.06 -5.91 -4.16
N CYS A 52 2.61 -4.72 -3.73
CA CYS A 52 2.90 -4.20 -2.40
C CYS A 52 4.41 -4.08 -2.13
N ALA A 53 5.13 -3.53 -3.10
CA ALA A 53 6.57 -3.31 -3.06
C ALA A 53 6.90 -1.81 -2.93
N GLY A 54 8.21 -1.50 -2.91
CA GLY A 54 8.70 -0.14 -2.82
C GLY A 54 8.53 0.45 -1.41
N GLU A 55 8.44 1.77 -1.34
CA GLU A 55 8.09 2.44 -0.09
C GLU A 55 6.64 2.16 0.31
N SER A 56 6.37 2.19 1.62
CA SER A 56 5.02 2.05 2.16
C SER A 56 4.69 3.17 3.13
N MET A 57 3.40 3.52 3.22
CA MET A 57 2.88 4.49 4.19
C MET A 57 1.70 3.88 4.93
N ASP A 58 1.78 3.96 6.25
CA ASP A 58 0.77 3.49 7.16
C ASP A 58 -0.37 4.50 7.28
N VAL A 59 -1.60 3.99 7.28
CA VAL A 59 -2.83 4.76 7.49
C VAL A 59 -3.51 4.22 8.74
N TYR A 60 -3.70 5.09 9.73
CA TYR A 60 -4.27 4.74 11.02
C TYR A 60 -5.81 4.86 11.01
N PRO A 61 -6.50 4.12 11.90
CA PRO A 61 -7.93 4.28 12.07
C PRO A 61 -8.30 5.72 12.45
N GLY A 62 -9.25 6.32 11.71
CA GLY A 62 -9.71 7.68 11.95
C GLY A 62 -8.90 8.76 11.22
N ASP A 63 -7.82 8.41 10.52
CA ASP A 63 -7.06 9.38 9.73
C ASP A 63 -7.96 10.01 8.68
N ASP A 64 -8.02 11.35 8.71
CA ASP A 64 -8.67 12.20 7.72
C ASP A 64 -7.64 13.16 7.14
N VAL A 65 -7.13 12.83 5.95
CA VAL A 65 -6.05 13.54 5.29
C VAL A 65 -6.59 14.16 4.01
N PRO A 66 -6.92 15.46 4.02
CA PRO A 66 -7.48 16.12 2.86
C PRO A 66 -6.45 16.37 1.75
N ASN A 67 -5.16 16.47 2.11
CA ASN A 67 -4.06 16.63 1.17
C ASN A 67 -2.98 15.61 1.51
N MET A 68 -2.71 14.71 0.56
CA MET A 68 -1.63 13.73 0.68
C MET A 68 -0.29 14.46 0.90
N PRO A 69 0.62 13.93 1.74
CA PRO A 69 1.97 14.46 1.84
C PRO A 69 2.63 14.52 0.45
N LEU A 70 3.43 15.56 0.18
CA LEU A 70 4.06 15.77 -1.13
C LEU A 70 4.83 14.54 -1.65
N ARG A 71 5.45 13.77 -0.73
CA ARG A 71 6.18 12.53 -1.04
C ARG A 71 5.28 11.41 -1.56
N TRP A 72 3.97 11.47 -1.33
CA TRP A 72 3.01 10.39 -1.54
C TRP A 72 1.86 10.74 -2.49
N ASN A 73 1.63 12.02 -2.73
CA ASN A 73 0.61 12.48 -3.68
C ASN A 73 0.84 11.82 -5.05
N ASN A 74 -0.19 11.16 -5.59
CA ASN A 74 -0.13 10.53 -6.91
C ASN A 74 0.97 9.45 -7.06
N ARG A 75 1.21 8.65 -6.01
CA ARG A 75 2.23 7.58 -6.04
C ARG A 75 1.76 6.20 -5.60
N VAL A 76 0.56 6.08 -5.06
CA VAL A 76 0.06 4.79 -4.59
C VAL A 76 -0.31 3.94 -5.80
N SER A 77 0.30 2.76 -5.93
CA SER A 77 -0.01 1.79 -7.01
C SER A 77 -0.64 0.50 -6.49
N SER A 78 -0.50 0.21 -5.19
CA SER A 78 -1.21 -0.90 -4.53
C SER A 78 -1.52 -0.57 -3.07
N LEU A 79 -2.53 -1.23 -2.51
CA LEU A 79 -2.96 -0.97 -1.13
C LEU A 79 -3.54 -2.21 -0.44
N VAL A 80 -3.46 -2.21 0.88
CA VAL A 80 -4.09 -3.21 1.76
C VAL A 80 -4.96 -2.48 2.76
N VAL A 81 -6.24 -2.82 2.82
CA VAL A 81 -7.18 -2.29 3.84
C VAL A 81 -7.42 -3.36 4.87
N ALA A 82 -7.25 -3.04 6.16
CA ALA A 82 -7.42 -3.99 7.24
C ALA A 82 -8.85 -4.55 7.30
N ARG A 83 -8.99 -5.75 7.85
CA ARG A 83 -10.30 -6.38 8.09
C ARG A 83 -11.18 -5.47 8.94
N TYR A 84 -12.45 -5.37 8.55
CA TYR A 84 -13.47 -4.49 9.17
C TYR A 84 -13.21 -2.99 9.03
N CYS A 85 -12.23 -2.59 8.22
CA CYS A 85 -12.00 -1.19 7.90
C CYS A 85 -12.48 -0.87 6.47
N SER A 86 -12.64 0.42 6.20
CA SER A 86 -12.90 0.95 4.87
C SER A 86 -12.08 2.20 4.66
N LEU A 87 -11.42 2.26 3.51
CA LEU A 87 -10.64 3.40 3.07
C LEU A 87 -11.39 4.11 1.95
N THR A 88 -11.64 5.41 2.11
CA THR A 88 -12.14 6.27 1.04
C THR A 88 -11.00 7.14 0.55
N VAL A 89 -10.82 7.24 -0.77
CA VAL A 89 -9.78 8.03 -1.41
C VAL A 89 -10.38 8.99 -2.43
N TRP A 90 -9.64 10.07 -2.70
CA TRP A 90 -9.98 11.12 -3.66
C TRP A 90 -8.81 11.39 -4.60
N ASP A 91 -9.10 11.74 -5.85
CA ASP A 91 -8.11 12.03 -6.87
C ASP A 91 -7.60 13.48 -6.84
N PHE A 92 -8.33 14.37 -6.17
CA PHE A 92 -7.95 15.77 -6.04
C PHE A 92 -7.78 16.20 -4.58
N TYR A 93 -7.02 17.29 -4.42
CA TYR A 93 -6.76 17.94 -3.14
C TYR A 93 -8.06 18.32 -2.43
N LEU A 94 -7.99 18.47 -1.11
CA LEU A 94 -9.13 18.82 -0.26
C LEU A 94 -10.31 17.83 -0.34
N LYS A 95 -10.04 16.57 -0.73
CA LYS A 95 -11.06 15.50 -0.89
C LYS A 95 -12.11 15.85 -1.94
N GLU A 96 -11.69 16.49 -3.03
CA GLU A 96 -12.53 16.82 -4.18
C GLU A 96 -12.39 15.78 -5.31
N GLY A 97 -13.06 16.03 -6.43
CA GLY A 97 -12.96 15.20 -7.63
C GLY A 97 -13.67 13.85 -7.51
N LYS A 98 -13.10 12.81 -8.11
CA LYS A 98 -13.64 11.46 -8.04
C LYS A 98 -13.28 10.84 -6.69
N LYS A 99 -14.16 9.94 -6.23
CA LYS A 99 -13.94 9.20 -4.99
C LYS A 99 -14.10 7.70 -5.19
N LYS A 100 -13.35 6.92 -4.43
CA LYS A 100 -13.49 5.46 -4.37
C LYS A 100 -13.40 4.97 -2.94
N LYS A 101 -14.25 4.00 -2.61
CA LYS A 101 -14.21 3.28 -1.35
C LYS A 101 -13.64 1.88 -1.58
N PHE A 102 -12.62 1.53 -0.79
CA PHE A 102 -12.04 0.19 -0.69
C PHE A 102 -12.46 -0.43 0.63
N SER A 103 -12.99 -1.65 0.58
CA SER A 103 -13.30 -2.45 1.76
C SER A 103 -12.07 -3.28 2.17
N GLY A 104 -12.10 -3.85 3.38
CA GLY A 104 -11.05 -4.75 3.87
C GLY A 104 -10.65 -5.81 2.84
N GLY A 105 -9.34 -5.94 2.61
CA GLY A 105 -8.77 -6.80 1.57
C GLY A 105 -7.52 -6.19 0.94
N ILE A 106 -7.03 -6.85 -0.11
CA ILE A 106 -5.82 -6.45 -0.84
C ILE A 106 -6.24 -5.98 -2.23
N GLN A 107 -5.83 -4.77 -2.60
CA GLN A 107 -5.87 -4.28 -3.97
C GLN A 107 -4.47 -4.32 -4.55
N TYR A 108 -4.14 -5.43 -5.22
CA TYR A 108 -2.80 -5.68 -5.76
C TYR A 108 -2.35 -4.63 -6.77
N ARG A 109 -3.28 -4.11 -7.58
CA ARG A 109 -2.97 -3.17 -8.67
C ARG A 109 -4.07 -2.13 -8.78
N LEU A 110 -3.74 -0.87 -8.53
CA LEU A 110 -4.70 0.23 -8.71
C LEU A 110 -4.94 0.54 -10.19
N ARG A 111 -4.03 0.15 -11.08
CA ARG A 111 -4.21 0.26 -12.54
C ARG A 111 -5.38 -0.53 -13.10
N GLU A 112 -5.86 -1.51 -12.36
CA GLU A 112 -7.05 -2.30 -12.72
C GLU A 112 -8.35 -1.71 -12.15
N VAL A 113 -8.23 -0.73 -11.25
CA VAL A 113 -9.37 -0.04 -10.64
C VAL A 113 -9.67 1.19 -11.48
N SER A 114 -10.73 1.10 -12.28
CA SER A 114 -11.18 2.19 -13.13
C SER A 114 -11.69 3.40 -12.34
N GLN A 115 -11.44 4.60 -12.89
CA GLN A 115 -12.03 5.87 -12.47
C GLN A 115 -13.19 6.33 -13.36
N GLY A 116 -13.86 5.40 -14.04
CA GLY A 116 -14.88 5.66 -15.05
C GLY A 116 -14.41 5.28 -16.46
N LEU A 117 -14.72 6.11 -17.45
CA LEU A 117 -14.44 5.80 -18.86
C LEU A 117 -12.95 5.89 -19.23
N ILE A 118 -12.20 6.76 -18.54
CA ILE A 118 -10.77 7.01 -18.79
C ILE A 118 -10.07 7.06 -17.44
N GLY A 119 -8.90 6.43 -17.35
CA GLY A 119 -8.03 6.46 -16.18
C GLY A 119 -8.29 5.34 -15.17
N SER A 120 -7.34 5.22 -14.27
CA SER A 120 -7.33 4.26 -13.17
C SER A 120 -6.84 4.94 -11.90
N TRP A 121 -7.07 4.33 -10.75
CA TRP A 121 -6.61 4.86 -9.46
C TRP A 121 -5.10 4.74 -9.23
N ASP A 122 -4.36 4.13 -10.18
CA ASP A 122 -2.90 4.04 -10.15
C ASP A 122 -2.28 5.42 -10.16
N ASN A 123 -1.46 5.73 -9.15
CA ASN A 123 -0.75 7.00 -9.06
C ASN A 123 -1.69 8.23 -9.11
N ASP A 124 -2.90 8.12 -8.57
CA ASP A 124 -3.92 9.18 -8.68
C ASP A 124 -4.68 9.42 -7.36
N ILE A 125 -4.06 9.10 -6.22
CA ILE A 125 -4.62 9.38 -4.89
C ILE A 125 -3.98 10.65 -4.33
N SER A 126 -4.83 11.65 -4.04
CA SER A 126 -4.43 12.96 -3.50
C SER A 126 -5.04 13.26 -2.11
N GLY A 127 -5.98 12.46 -1.63
CA GLY A 127 -6.54 12.57 -0.28
C GLY A 127 -7.21 11.27 0.16
N TYR A 128 -7.36 11.07 1.47
CA TYR A 128 -7.98 9.87 2.02
C TYR A 128 -8.66 10.06 3.37
N TYR A 129 -9.53 9.12 3.71
CA TYR A 129 -10.18 9.00 5.00
C TYR A 129 -10.37 7.52 5.31
N CYS A 130 -10.00 7.09 6.51
CA CYS A 130 -10.04 5.69 6.88
C CYS A 130 -10.88 5.47 8.14
N THR A 131 -11.84 4.54 8.06
CA THR A 131 -12.73 4.18 9.17
C THR A 131 -12.67 2.68 9.44
N CYS A 132 -12.55 2.35 10.71
CA CYS A 132 -12.78 1.05 11.32
C CYS A 132 -13.75 1.27 12.50
#